data_AF-A0AAN8A9Q7-F1
#
_entry.id   AF-A0AAN8A9Q7-F1
#
_cell.length_a   1.000
_cell.length_b   1.000
_cell.length_c   1.000
_cell.angle_alpha   90.00
_cell.angle_beta   90.00
_cell.angle_gamma   90.00
#
_symmetry.space_group_name_H-M   'P 1'
#
loop_
_entity.id
_entity.type
_entity.pdbx_description
1 polymer ?
#
loop_
_entity_poly.entity_id
_entity_poly.type
_entity_poly.pdbx_seq_one_letter_code
_entity_poly.pdbx_strand_id
1 'polypeptide(L)'
;MTEAIKENIEKNLYHDLFVQERITITYFTASKNASLQIEDEKTSIDSLNKCFPLLTNKISEFYYDNFKGILVAYLLEISINYCGMYGNQSFSIITSNKEWVPILKKSVEKNLLTNYVLKNNLWKGTVTTNLQDLDLHDSKNFNFIAKKIERENLNKFKSKLVILGCAGFQGLIESLTSKFNNKVEFVDPIIINVRLLVFSNGVYAKIECSRINR
;
A
#
# COMPACT_ATOMS: atom_id res chain seq x y z
N MET A 1 -2.01 2.00 15.53
CA MET A 1 -1.72 1.92 14.09
C MET A 1 -0.25 2.15 13.77
N THR A 2 0.38 3.26 14.19
CA THR A 2 1.83 3.50 13.97
C THR A 2 2.71 2.37 14.52
N GLU A 3 2.45 1.91 15.75
CA GLU A 3 3.19 0.76 16.31
C GLU A 3 2.99 -0.53 15.49
N ALA A 4 1.76 -0.84 15.07
CA ALA A 4 1.50 -2.01 14.22
C ALA A 4 2.23 -1.94 12.87
N ILE A 5 2.35 -0.74 12.28
CA ILE A 5 3.14 -0.51 11.06
C ILE A 5 4.63 -0.72 11.35
N LYS A 6 5.13 -0.21 12.46
CA LYS A 6 6.53 -0.37 12.89
C LYS A 6 6.87 -1.84 13.09
N GLU A 7 6.07 -2.56 13.88
CA GLU A 7 6.22 -4.01 14.10
C GLU A 7 6.17 -4.79 12.79
N ASN A 8 5.28 -4.41 11.87
CA ASN A 8 5.17 -5.07 10.56
C ASN A 8 6.42 -4.85 9.69
N ILE A 9 6.95 -3.61 9.65
CA ILE A 9 8.20 -3.29 8.95
C ILE A 9 9.36 -4.06 9.59
N GLU A 10 9.53 -3.98 10.90
CA GLU A 10 10.61 -4.67 11.61
C GLU A 10 10.54 -6.16 11.33
N LYS A 11 9.39 -6.80 11.48
CA LYS A 11 9.23 -8.24 11.26
C LYS A 11 9.52 -8.69 9.82
N ASN A 12 9.02 -7.96 8.82
CA ASN A 12 9.09 -8.40 7.42
C ASN A 12 10.33 -7.92 6.68
N LEU A 13 11.01 -6.89 7.21
CA LEU A 13 12.13 -6.24 6.56
C LEU A 13 13.37 -6.17 7.44
N TYR A 14 13.39 -6.83 8.61
CA TYR A 14 14.56 -6.82 9.51
C TYR A 14 15.85 -7.14 8.75
N HIS A 15 15.87 -8.25 8.02
CA HIS A 15 17.04 -8.70 7.27
C HIS A 15 17.36 -7.79 6.10
N ASP A 16 16.35 -7.25 5.42
CA ASP A 16 16.54 -6.35 4.27
C ASP A 16 17.13 -4.99 4.71
N LEU A 17 16.71 -4.48 5.88
CA LEU A 17 17.01 -3.14 6.38
C LEU A 17 18.23 -3.08 7.30
N PHE A 18 18.31 -3.97 8.29
CA PHE A 18 19.20 -3.82 9.43
C PHE A 18 20.51 -4.59 9.29
N VAL A 19 20.58 -5.57 8.38
CA VAL A 19 21.87 -6.19 8.01
C VAL A 19 22.73 -5.22 7.18
N GLN A 20 22.12 -4.22 6.53
CA GLN A 20 22.85 -3.27 5.68
C GLN A 20 23.38 -2.04 6.43
N GLU A 21 23.06 -1.85 7.72
CA GLU A 21 23.50 -0.75 8.61
C GLU A 21 23.42 0.69 8.03
N ARG A 22 22.59 0.93 7.01
CA ARG A 22 22.61 2.19 6.23
C ARG A 22 21.31 2.98 6.23
N ILE A 23 20.27 2.50 6.93
CA ILE A 23 18.93 3.06 6.82
C ILE A 23 18.37 3.38 8.20
N THR A 24 18.03 4.64 8.41
CA THR A 24 17.25 5.11 9.56
C THR A 24 15.81 5.29 9.13
N ILE A 25 14.88 4.68 9.85
CA ILE A 25 13.44 4.84 9.61
C ILE A 25 12.87 5.79 10.65
N THR A 26 12.27 6.87 10.18
CA THR A 26 11.54 7.83 11.01
C THR A 26 10.05 7.74 10.72
N TYR A 27 9.25 7.63 11.77
CA TYR A 27 7.81 7.57 11.68
C TYR A 27 7.22 8.95 11.95
N PHE A 28 6.30 9.38 11.10
CA PHE A 28 5.57 10.62 11.25
C PHE A 28 4.09 10.33 11.43
N THR A 29 3.49 10.94 12.45
CA THR A 29 2.03 10.94 12.65
C THR A 29 1.59 12.39 12.67
N ALA A 30 0.44 12.67 12.05
CA ALA A 30 -0.13 14.01 12.00
C ALA A 30 -0.33 14.61 13.40
N SER A 31 -0.41 15.94 13.49
CA SER A 31 -0.66 16.61 14.77
C SER A 31 -1.96 16.14 15.44
N LYS A 32 -2.07 16.29 16.77
CA LYS A 32 -3.27 15.89 17.55
C LYS A 32 -4.57 16.56 17.09
N ASN A 33 -4.48 17.64 16.32
CA ASN A 33 -5.63 18.36 15.77
C ASN A 33 -6.09 17.79 14.42
N ALA A 34 -5.38 16.82 13.85
CA ALA A 34 -5.78 16.12 12.63
C ALA A 34 -6.91 15.14 12.88
N SER A 35 -7.68 14.89 11.82
CA SER A 35 -8.70 13.83 11.83
C SER A 35 -8.03 12.49 12.19
N LEU A 36 -8.63 11.75 13.12
CA LEU A 36 -8.07 10.47 13.60
C LEU A 36 -8.01 9.41 12.49
N GLN A 37 -8.90 9.52 11.50
CA GLN A 37 -9.04 8.61 10.38
C GLN A 37 -9.28 9.42 9.10
N ILE A 38 -8.91 8.83 7.96
CA ILE A 38 -9.19 9.38 6.64
C ILE A 38 -10.26 8.49 6.02
N GLU A 39 -11.51 8.93 6.12
CA GLU A 39 -12.66 8.13 5.70
C GLU A 39 -13.17 8.51 4.30
N ASP A 40 -12.85 9.72 3.83
CA ASP A 40 -13.37 10.31 2.60
C ASP A 40 -12.43 11.38 2.02
N GLU A 41 -12.85 12.02 0.92
CA GLU A 41 -12.08 13.07 0.26
C GLU A 41 -11.87 14.30 1.17
N LYS A 42 -12.87 14.67 1.97
CA LYS A 42 -12.81 15.84 2.86
C LYS A 42 -11.75 15.65 3.94
N THR A 43 -11.79 14.51 4.63
CA THR A 43 -10.82 14.14 5.67
C THR A 43 -9.44 13.88 5.06
N SER A 44 -9.36 13.46 3.80
CA SER A 44 -8.08 13.35 3.07
C SER A 44 -7.46 14.72 2.83
N ILE A 45 -8.24 15.71 2.38
CA ILE A 45 -7.76 17.08 2.18
C ILE A 45 -7.40 17.74 3.52
N ASP A 46 -8.20 17.52 4.56
CA ASP A 46 -7.90 17.98 5.93
C ASP A 46 -6.56 17.42 6.42
N SER A 47 -6.33 16.12 6.26
CA SER A 47 -5.07 15.46 6.61
C SER A 47 -3.89 16.08 5.85
N LEU A 48 -4.03 16.29 4.53
CA LEU A 48 -3.01 16.96 3.72
C LEU A 48 -2.71 18.36 4.26
N ASN A 49 -3.74 19.18 4.48
CA ASN A 49 -3.58 20.57 4.93
C ASN A 49 -2.93 20.67 6.32
N LYS A 50 -3.10 19.66 7.18
CA LYS A 50 -2.50 19.62 8.51
C LYS A 50 -1.10 19.01 8.52
N CYS A 51 -0.81 18.05 7.64
CA CYS A 51 0.50 17.41 7.54
C CYS A 51 1.49 18.22 6.71
N PHE A 52 1.05 18.78 5.58
CA PHE A 52 1.92 19.42 4.61
C PHE A 52 2.73 20.60 5.18
N PRO A 53 2.18 21.49 6.03
CA PRO A 53 2.98 22.54 6.67
C PRO A 53 4.10 21.99 7.58
N LEU A 54 3.90 20.83 8.20
CA LEU A 54 4.93 20.20 9.04
C LEU A 54 6.08 19.64 8.18
N LEU A 55 5.78 19.20 6.95
CA LEU A 55 6.79 18.65 6.04
C LEU A 55 7.54 19.73 5.24
N THR A 56 7.03 20.96 5.21
CA THR A 56 7.54 22.04 4.33
C THR A 56 8.00 23.28 5.06
N ASN A 57 7.66 23.44 6.34
CA ASN A 57 8.14 24.56 7.15
C ASN A 57 9.51 24.25 7.77
N LYS A 58 10.49 25.12 7.48
CA LYS A 58 11.90 25.01 7.94
C LYS A 58 12.08 24.88 9.46
N ILE A 59 11.11 25.35 10.24
CA ILE A 59 11.17 25.27 11.71
C ILE A 59 10.64 23.92 12.25
N SER A 60 10.03 23.09 11.41
CA SER A 60 9.52 21.78 11.84
C SER A 60 10.65 20.76 11.93
N GLU A 61 10.59 19.91 12.95
CA GLU A 61 11.48 18.74 13.07
C GLU A 61 11.31 17.73 11.92
N PHE A 62 10.19 17.80 11.19
CA PHE A 62 9.88 16.95 10.04
C PHE A 62 10.07 17.66 8.70
N TYR A 63 10.87 18.73 8.64
CA TYR A 63 11.12 19.48 7.40
C TYR A 63 11.85 18.64 6.35
N TYR A 64 11.30 18.59 5.14
CA TYR A 64 11.83 17.85 4.00
C TYR A 64 12.04 18.72 2.74
N ASP A 65 12.27 20.03 2.88
CA ASP A 65 12.57 20.97 1.77
C ASP A 65 11.66 20.85 0.54
N ASN A 66 10.34 20.79 0.75
CA ASN A 66 9.35 20.55 -0.32
C ASN A 66 9.66 19.31 -1.17
N PHE A 67 10.27 18.31 -0.55
CA PHE A 67 10.69 17.04 -1.16
C PHE A 67 11.75 17.19 -2.24
N LYS A 68 12.52 18.29 -2.26
CA LYS A 68 13.58 18.50 -3.26
C LYS A 68 14.69 17.46 -3.10
N GLY A 69 14.86 16.62 -4.13
CA GLY A 69 15.83 15.53 -4.12
C GLY A 69 15.41 14.32 -3.28
N ILE A 70 14.15 14.26 -2.86
CA ILE A 70 13.59 13.15 -2.07
C ILE A 70 12.70 12.29 -2.97
N LEU A 71 12.95 10.99 -2.95
CA LEU A 71 12.08 10.02 -3.60
C LEU A 71 10.83 9.80 -2.74
N VAL A 72 9.65 10.11 -3.29
CA VAL A 72 8.36 9.89 -2.62
C VAL A 72 7.68 8.67 -3.25
N ALA A 73 7.36 7.70 -2.41
CA ALA A 73 6.68 6.47 -2.81
C ALA A 73 5.20 6.52 -2.42
N TYR A 74 4.31 6.52 -3.42
CA TYR A 74 2.86 6.47 -3.19
C TYR A 74 2.39 5.02 -3.08
N LEU A 75 1.83 4.67 -1.90
CA LEU A 75 1.44 3.30 -1.56
C LEU A 75 0.61 2.60 -2.64
N LEU A 76 -0.42 3.29 -3.15
CA LEU A 76 -1.33 2.74 -4.15
C LEU A 76 -0.63 2.52 -5.50
N GLU A 77 0.08 3.51 -6.02
CA GLU A 77 0.74 3.44 -7.33
C GLU A 77 1.76 2.29 -7.39
N ILE A 78 2.63 2.20 -6.39
CA ILE A 78 3.65 1.15 -6.34
C ILE A 78 3.01 -0.23 -6.20
N SER A 79 1.93 -0.37 -5.42
CA SER A 79 1.20 -1.64 -5.30
C SER A 79 0.56 -2.07 -6.61
N ILE A 80 -0.04 -1.14 -7.36
CA ILE A 80 -0.63 -1.41 -8.67
C ILE A 80 0.45 -1.84 -9.69
N ASN A 81 1.58 -1.12 -9.71
CA ASN A 81 2.70 -1.44 -10.58
C ASN A 81 3.30 -2.81 -10.25
N TYR A 82 3.50 -3.11 -8.96
CA TYR A 82 3.94 -4.43 -8.50
C TYR A 82 3.03 -5.54 -9.03
N CYS A 83 1.71 -5.41 -8.80
CA CYS A 83 0.73 -6.38 -9.29
C CYS A 83 0.73 -6.52 -10.82
N GLY A 84 0.89 -5.42 -11.54
CA GLY A 84 0.94 -5.43 -13.00
C GLY A 84 2.16 -6.16 -13.58
N MET A 85 3.26 -6.22 -12.83
CA MET A 85 4.47 -6.96 -13.19
C MET A 85 4.45 -8.41 -12.68
N TYR A 86 3.53 -8.74 -11.77
CA TYR A 86 3.52 -10.03 -11.09
C TYR A 86 2.82 -11.12 -11.91
N GLY A 87 3.60 -11.86 -12.71
CA GLY A 87 3.21 -13.16 -13.27
C GLY A 87 1.94 -13.17 -14.11
N ASN A 88 1.56 -12.04 -14.71
CA ASN A 88 0.31 -11.88 -15.49
C ASN A 88 -0.96 -12.29 -14.70
N GLN A 89 -0.98 -12.00 -13.39
CA GLN A 89 -2.06 -12.40 -12.51
C GLN A 89 -3.09 -11.29 -12.28
N SER A 90 -4.36 -11.67 -12.13
CA SER A 90 -5.43 -10.75 -11.81
C SER A 90 -5.32 -10.23 -10.38
N PHE A 91 -5.65 -8.96 -10.17
CA PHE A 91 -5.59 -8.33 -8.86
C PHE A 91 -6.79 -7.44 -8.57
N SER A 92 -7.10 -7.28 -7.28
CA SER A 92 -8.12 -6.35 -6.77
C SER A 92 -7.63 -5.67 -5.50
N ILE A 93 -8.32 -4.60 -5.10
CA ILE A 93 -8.10 -3.94 -3.80
C ILE A 93 -9.21 -4.36 -2.85
N ILE A 94 -8.89 -4.54 -1.56
CA ILE A 94 -9.87 -4.48 -0.47
C ILE A 94 -9.60 -3.25 0.40
N THR A 95 -10.64 -2.48 0.72
CA THR A 95 -10.57 -1.26 1.55
C THR A 95 -11.51 -1.32 2.75
N SER A 96 -11.42 -0.34 3.64
CA SER A 96 -12.23 -0.21 4.86
C SER A 96 -13.69 0.11 4.52
N ASN A 97 -14.01 1.37 4.24
CA ASN A 97 -15.37 1.86 4.07
C ASN A 97 -15.76 1.98 2.58
N LYS A 98 -17.03 2.32 2.33
CA LYS A 98 -17.59 2.40 0.97
C LYS A 98 -17.20 3.68 0.22
N GLU A 99 -16.89 4.77 0.92
CA GLU A 99 -16.54 6.06 0.33
C GLU A 99 -15.22 5.99 -0.43
N TRP A 100 -14.29 5.15 0.04
CA TRP A 100 -13.04 4.88 -0.65
C TRP A 100 -13.19 4.14 -1.98
N VAL A 101 -14.26 3.39 -2.21
CA VAL A 101 -14.43 2.58 -3.43
C VAL A 101 -14.42 3.44 -4.70
N PRO A 102 -15.27 4.48 -4.85
CA PRO A 102 -15.24 5.34 -6.04
C PRO A 102 -13.94 6.13 -6.17
N ILE A 103 -13.35 6.59 -5.06
CA ILE A 103 -12.09 7.36 -5.05
C ILE A 103 -10.94 6.49 -5.58
N LEU A 104 -10.74 5.31 -5.00
CA LEU A 104 -9.69 4.37 -5.40
C LEU A 104 -9.90 3.91 -6.84
N LYS A 105 -11.14 3.57 -7.21
CA LYS A 105 -11.47 3.15 -8.58
C LYS A 105 -11.07 4.23 -9.59
N LYS A 106 -11.48 5.48 -9.36
CA LYS A 106 -11.16 6.62 -10.22
C LYS A 106 -9.65 6.84 -10.31
N SER A 107 -8.93 6.80 -9.19
CA SER A 107 -7.47 6.96 -9.15
C SER A 107 -6.77 5.88 -9.96
N VAL A 108 -7.16 4.61 -9.78
CA VAL A 108 -6.58 3.48 -10.50
C VAL A 108 -6.84 3.61 -12.00
N GLU A 109 -8.11 3.71 -12.40
CA GLU A 109 -8.51 3.71 -13.82
C GLU A 109 -7.97 4.90 -14.60
N LYS A 110 -7.87 6.08 -13.97
CA LYS A 110 -7.43 7.29 -14.67
C LYS A 110 -5.91 7.40 -14.78
N ASN A 111 -5.16 6.96 -13.77
CA ASN A 111 -3.77 7.36 -13.61
C ASN A 111 -2.77 6.20 -13.47
N LEU A 112 -3.20 5.01 -13.04
CA LEU A 112 -2.27 3.98 -12.54
C LEU A 112 -2.22 2.70 -13.38
N LEU A 113 -3.18 2.49 -14.30
CA LEU A 113 -3.19 1.28 -15.12
C LEU A 113 -2.28 1.44 -16.34
N THR A 114 -1.28 0.55 -16.45
CA THR A 114 -0.46 0.46 -17.65
C THR A 114 -1.24 -0.19 -18.81
N ASN A 115 -0.80 0.05 -20.05
CA ASN A 115 -1.38 -0.61 -21.23
C ASN A 115 -1.35 -2.14 -21.12
N TYR A 116 -0.33 -2.70 -20.48
CA TYR A 116 -0.23 -4.14 -20.25
C TYR A 116 -1.34 -4.64 -19.32
N VAL A 117 -1.57 -3.95 -18.20
CA VAL A 117 -2.63 -4.29 -17.24
C VAL A 117 -4.02 -4.21 -17.87
N LEU A 118 -4.26 -3.17 -18.69
CA LEU A 118 -5.51 -2.99 -19.43
C LEU A 118 -5.73 -4.10 -20.47
N LYS A 119 -4.74 -4.35 -21.32
CA LYS A 119 -4.82 -5.34 -22.40
C LYS A 119 -5.09 -6.75 -21.88
N ASN A 120 -4.48 -7.11 -20.76
CA ASN A 120 -4.64 -8.42 -20.13
C ASN A 120 -5.79 -8.45 -19.10
N ASN A 121 -6.52 -7.35 -18.94
CA ASN A 121 -7.64 -7.23 -18.00
C ASN A 121 -7.25 -7.69 -16.58
N LEU A 122 -6.08 -7.29 -16.07
CA LEU A 122 -5.56 -7.78 -14.79
C LEU A 122 -6.25 -7.13 -13.59
N TRP A 123 -6.56 -5.83 -13.68
CA TRP A 123 -7.30 -5.10 -12.65
C TRP A 123 -8.77 -5.54 -12.61
N LYS A 124 -9.26 -5.92 -11.42
CA LYS A 124 -10.65 -6.42 -11.24
C LYS A 124 -11.57 -5.49 -10.46
N GLY A 125 -11.02 -4.47 -9.81
CA GLY A 125 -11.80 -3.48 -9.07
C GLY A 125 -11.50 -3.47 -7.57
N THR A 126 -12.25 -2.61 -6.86
CA THR A 126 -12.11 -2.38 -5.43
C THR A 126 -13.30 -2.96 -4.68
N VAL A 127 -13.03 -3.70 -3.61
CA VAL A 127 -14.00 -4.25 -2.66
C VAL A 127 -13.90 -3.45 -1.36
N THR A 128 -15.02 -3.22 -0.69
CA THR A 128 -15.03 -2.66 0.67
C THR A 128 -15.44 -3.73 1.68
N THR A 129 -14.82 -3.71 2.86
CA THR A 129 -15.30 -4.46 4.03
C THR A 129 -16.56 -3.85 4.64
N ASN A 130 -16.76 -2.54 4.43
CA ASN A 130 -17.76 -1.71 5.08
C ASN A 130 -17.58 -1.67 6.62
N LEU A 131 -16.33 -1.77 7.07
CA LEU A 131 -15.88 -1.52 8.43
C LEU A 131 -15.11 -0.21 8.47
N GLN A 132 -15.05 0.45 9.63
CA GLN A 132 -14.17 1.59 9.82
C GLN A 132 -12.71 1.14 10.01
N ASP A 133 -11.75 2.04 9.82
CA ASP A 133 -10.32 1.70 9.79
C ASP A 133 -9.86 1.04 11.09
N LEU A 134 -10.34 1.54 12.24
CA LEU A 134 -10.00 0.98 13.55
C LEU A 134 -10.63 -0.40 13.80
N ASP A 135 -11.81 -0.66 13.21
CA ASP A 135 -12.50 -1.94 13.35
C ASP A 135 -11.82 -3.05 12.54
N LEU A 136 -11.04 -2.71 11.52
CA LEU A 136 -10.29 -3.67 10.73
C LEU A 136 -9.23 -4.40 11.58
N HIS A 137 -8.66 -3.75 12.57
CA HIS A 137 -7.65 -4.35 13.45
C HIS A 137 -8.25 -5.27 14.52
N ASP A 138 -9.57 -5.24 14.77
CA ASP A 138 -10.18 -6.09 15.79
C ASP A 138 -10.25 -7.55 15.30
N SER A 139 -9.57 -8.43 16.04
CA SER A 139 -9.59 -9.88 15.83
C SER A 139 -11.01 -10.48 15.72
N LYS A 140 -12.01 -9.88 16.36
CA LYS A 140 -13.42 -10.31 16.27
C LYS A 140 -13.98 -10.17 14.85
N ASN A 141 -13.47 -9.21 14.08
CA ASN A 141 -13.90 -8.95 12.71
C ASN A 141 -13.17 -9.81 11.68
N PHE A 142 -12.12 -10.54 12.06
CA PHE A 142 -11.30 -11.34 11.14
C PHE A 142 -12.12 -12.31 10.28
N ASN A 143 -13.01 -13.09 10.90
CA ASN A 143 -13.85 -14.05 10.16
C ASN A 143 -14.78 -13.37 9.16
N PHE A 144 -15.29 -12.20 9.49
CA PHE A 144 -16.11 -11.40 8.58
C PHE A 144 -15.28 -10.87 7.40
N ILE A 145 -14.10 -10.30 7.69
CA ILE A 145 -13.16 -9.81 6.67
C ILE A 145 -12.75 -10.94 5.72
N ALA A 146 -12.36 -12.10 6.26
CA ALA A 146 -11.97 -13.26 5.46
C ALA A 146 -13.13 -13.74 4.56
N LYS A 147 -14.35 -13.88 5.09
CA LYS A 147 -15.52 -14.25 4.27
C LYS A 147 -15.78 -13.22 3.17
N LYS A 148 -15.57 -11.94 3.43
CA LYS A 148 -15.72 -10.88 2.44
C LYS A 148 -14.70 -11.01 1.31
N ILE A 149 -13.42 -11.19 1.65
CA ILE A 149 -12.33 -11.43 0.70
C ILE A 149 -12.63 -12.65 -0.16
N GLU A 150 -13.02 -13.77 0.46
CA GLU A 150 -13.34 -15.00 -0.26
C GLU A 150 -14.47 -14.79 -1.27
N ARG A 151 -15.57 -14.19 -0.84
CA ARG A 151 -16.76 -13.98 -1.67
C ARG A 151 -16.49 -13.01 -2.82
N GLU A 152 -15.88 -11.86 -2.53
CA GLU A 152 -15.76 -10.78 -3.51
C GLU A 152 -14.46 -10.88 -4.30
N ASN A 153 -13.30 -10.88 -3.64
CA ASN A 153 -12.01 -10.84 -4.32
C ASN A 153 -11.70 -12.18 -5.01
N LEU A 154 -11.94 -13.32 -4.34
CA LEU A 154 -11.57 -14.63 -4.88
C LEU A 154 -12.67 -15.21 -5.77
N ASN A 155 -13.92 -15.26 -5.33
CA ASN A 155 -14.97 -15.95 -6.08
C ASN A 155 -15.54 -15.10 -7.22
N LYS A 156 -15.88 -13.84 -6.94
CA LYS A 156 -16.48 -12.94 -7.93
C LYS A 156 -15.43 -12.32 -8.85
N PHE A 157 -14.38 -11.71 -8.30
CA PHE A 157 -13.33 -11.05 -9.08
C PHE A 157 -12.26 -12.02 -9.59
N LYS A 158 -12.18 -13.23 -9.03
CA LYS A 158 -11.17 -14.24 -9.42
C LYS A 158 -9.76 -13.65 -9.36
N SER A 159 -9.51 -12.78 -8.39
CA SER A 159 -8.21 -12.18 -8.14
C SER A 159 -7.27 -13.20 -7.53
N LYS A 160 -6.03 -13.20 -8.01
CA LYS A 160 -4.93 -13.97 -7.45
C LYS A 160 -4.04 -13.13 -6.53
N LEU A 161 -4.03 -11.81 -6.72
CA LEU A 161 -3.48 -10.87 -5.75
C LEU A 161 -4.57 -9.98 -5.15
N VAL A 162 -4.46 -9.68 -3.87
CA VAL A 162 -5.35 -8.74 -3.16
C VAL A 162 -4.51 -7.70 -2.45
N ILE A 163 -4.61 -6.45 -2.90
CA ILE A 163 -3.97 -5.30 -2.26
C ILE A 163 -4.79 -4.91 -1.03
N LEU A 164 -4.12 -4.85 0.12
CA LEU A 164 -4.69 -4.38 1.38
C LEU A 164 -4.70 -2.84 1.41
N GLY A 165 -5.79 -2.24 0.94
CA GLY A 165 -5.90 -0.81 0.67
C GLY A 165 -6.09 0.10 1.88
N CYS A 166 -6.04 -0.43 3.10
CA CYS A 166 -6.15 0.36 4.33
C CYS A 166 -5.10 -0.09 5.36
N ALA A 167 -4.52 0.86 6.09
CA ALA A 167 -3.59 0.59 7.18
C ALA A 167 -4.25 -0.23 8.32
N GLY A 168 -5.58 -0.23 8.41
CA GLY A 168 -6.36 -1.10 9.29
C GLY A 168 -6.09 -2.60 9.12
N PHE A 169 -5.56 -3.03 7.97
CA PHE A 169 -5.23 -4.45 7.72
C PHE A 169 -3.84 -4.86 8.26
N GLN A 170 -3.05 -3.91 8.78
CA GLN A 170 -1.71 -4.20 9.28
C GLN A 170 -1.81 -5.19 10.47
N GLY A 171 -0.99 -6.25 10.42
CA GLY A 171 -1.05 -7.37 11.37
C GLY A 171 -2.00 -8.51 10.98
N LEU A 172 -2.84 -8.35 9.94
CA LEU A 172 -3.73 -9.44 9.49
C LEU A 172 -3.15 -10.33 8.40
N ILE A 173 -2.05 -9.94 7.76
CA ILE A 173 -1.51 -10.60 6.57
C ILE A 173 -1.19 -12.07 6.83
N GLU A 174 -0.54 -12.40 7.94
CA GLU A 174 -0.18 -13.79 8.26
C GLU A 174 -1.43 -14.64 8.47
N SER A 175 -2.37 -14.13 9.25
CA SER A 175 -3.66 -14.78 9.50
C SER A 175 -4.45 -14.98 8.22
N LEU A 176 -4.49 -13.98 7.34
CA LEU A 176 -5.14 -14.05 6.03
C LEU A 176 -4.44 -15.07 5.13
N THR A 177 -3.11 -15.00 5.02
CA THR A 177 -2.30 -15.91 4.19
C THR A 177 -2.49 -17.37 4.64
N SER A 178 -2.44 -17.62 5.95
CA SER A 178 -2.72 -18.93 6.53
C SER A 178 -4.17 -19.37 6.25
N LYS A 179 -5.16 -18.48 6.47
CA LYS A 179 -6.58 -18.78 6.23
C LYS A 179 -6.85 -19.23 4.80
N PHE A 180 -6.16 -18.64 3.83
CA PHE A 180 -6.37 -18.93 2.41
C PHE A 180 -5.39 -19.96 1.82
N ASN A 181 -4.50 -20.56 2.63
CA ASN A 181 -3.55 -21.59 2.19
C ASN A 181 -2.85 -21.24 0.87
N ASN A 182 -2.37 -19.99 0.73
CA ASN A 182 -1.69 -19.49 -0.48
C ASN A 182 -2.52 -19.53 -1.78
N LYS A 183 -3.85 -19.67 -1.70
CA LYS A 183 -4.74 -19.56 -2.88
C LYS A 183 -4.75 -18.15 -3.50
N VAL A 184 -4.36 -17.16 -2.70
CA VAL A 184 -4.27 -15.75 -3.03
C VAL A 184 -3.02 -15.17 -2.37
N GLU A 185 -2.37 -14.24 -3.04
CA GLU A 185 -1.28 -13.44 -2.49
C GLU A 185 -1.82 -12.11 -1.95
N PHE A 186 -1.51 -11.80 -0.69
CA PHE A 186 -1.85 -10.51 -0.11
C PHE A 186 -0.71 -9.54 -0.31
N VAL A 187 -1.02 -8.41 -0.93
CA VAL A 187 -0.09 -7.33 -1.17
C VAL A 187 -0.24 -6.30 -0.06
N ASP A 188 0.82 -6.15 0.73
CA ASP A 188 0.95 -5.09 1.72
C ASP A 188 1.62 -3.86 1.08
N PRO A 189 0.89 -2.75 0.89
CA PRO A 189 1.46 -1.57 0.30
C PRO A 189 2.66 -1.03 1.08
N ILE A 190 2.67 -1.09 2.42
CA ILE A 190 3.76 -0.54 3.21
C ILE A 190 5.04 -1.33 2.94
N ILE A 191 4.98 -2.65 3.01
CA ILE A 191 6.16 -3.51 2.86
C ILE A 191 6.74 -3.41 1.45
N ILE A 192 5.90 -3.43 0.41
CA ILE A 192 6.38 -3.32 -0.97
C ILE A 192 7.01 -1.95 -1.24
N ASN A 193 6.42 -0.88 -0.71
CA ASN A 193 6.95 0.47 -0.89
C ASN A 193 8.29 0.65 -0.17
N VAL A 194 8.40 0.20 1.09
CA VAL A 194 9.67 0.27 1.81
C VAL A 194 10.74 -0.57 1.11
N ARG A 195 10.44 -1.79 0.67
CA ARG A 195 11.37 -2.59 -0.14
C ARG A 195 11.84 -1.85 -1.38
N LEU A 196 10.94 -1.24 -2.14
CA LEU A 196 11.30 -0.48 -3.33
C LEU A 196 12.26 0.67 -2.99
N LEU A 197 12.00 1.42 -1.91
CA LEU A 197 12.86 2.53 -1.48
C LEU A 197 14.23 2.06 -0.99
N VAL A 198 14.29 0.92 -0.31
CA VAL A 198 15.55 0.34 0.20
C VAL A 198 16.40 -0.17 -0.96
N PHE A 199 15.81 -0.96 -1.86
CA PHE A 199 16.55 -1.57 -2.98
C PHE A 199 16.88 -0.57 -4.09
N SER A 200 16.13 0.53 -4.22
CA SER A 200 16.47 1.60 -5.17
C SER A 200 17.68 2.45 -4.71
N ASN A 201 17.93 2.55 -3.40
CA ASN A 201 19.08 3.25 -2.83
C ASN A 201 20.40 2.42 -2.84
N GLY A 202 20.35 1.16 -3.27
CA GLY A 202 21.51 0.31 -3.54
C GLY A 202 21.76 0.11 -5.03
N VAL A 203 21.92 1.19 -5.81
CA VAL A 203 22.06 1.19 -7.28
C VAL A 203 22.92 0.03 -7.80
N TYR A 204 22.26 -1.06 -8.21
CA TYR A 204 22.75 -2.01 -9.20
C TYR A 204 21.77 -1.99 -10.37
N ALA A 205 21.86 -0.93 -11.17
CA ALA A 205 21.31 -0.93 -12.51
C ALA A 205 22.31 -0.26 -13.46
N LYS A 206 23.46 -0.92 -13.67
CA LYS A 206 24.21 -0.74 -14.92
C LYS A 206 23.47 -1.54 -15.99
N ILE A 207 22.40 -0.97 -16.55
CA ILE A 207 21.79 -1.52 -17.77
C ILE A 207 22.62 -0.99 -18.94
N GLU A 208 23.74 -1.66 -19.22
CA GLU A 208 24.41 -1.54 -20.51
C GLU A 208 23.65 -2.39 -21.52
N CYS A 209 22.69 -1.78 -22.21
CA CYS A 209 22.15 -2.35 -23.43
C CYS A 209 23.13 -2.10 -24.58
N SER A 210 24.15 -2.95 -24.72
CA SER A 210 24.96 -3.03 -25.92
C SER A 210 24.30 -3.95 -26.95
N ARG A 211 23.82 -3.34 -28.05
CA ARG A 211 23.51 -3.88 -29.39
C ARG A 211 23.15 -5.37 -29.52
N ILE A 212 21.95 -5.63 -30.04
CA ILE A 212 21.77 -6.70 -31.04
C ILE A 212 21.42 -6.01 -32.36
N ASN A 213 22.43 -5.87 -33.22
CA ASN A 213 22.21 -5.76 -34.65
C ASN A 213 21.70 -7.13 -35.12
N ARG A 214 20.46 -7.21 -35.59
CA ARG A 214 20.05 -8.06 -36.71
C ARG A 214 18.91 -7.40 -37.44
#